data_AF-A0A6A5W6Y3-F1
#
_entry.id   AF-A0A6A5W6Y3-F1
#
_cell.length_a   1.000
_cell.length_b   1.000
_cell.length_c   1.000
_cell.angle_alpha   90.00
_cell.angle_beta   90.00
_cell.angle_gamma   90.00
#
_symmetry.space_group_name_H-M   'P 1'
#
loop_
_entity.id
_entity.type
_entity.pdbx_description
1 polymer ?
#
loop_
_entity_poly.entity_id
_entity_poly.type
_entity_poly.pdbx_seq_one_letter_code
_entity_poly.pdbx_strand_id
1 'polypeptide(L)'
;MRAGIASRLRASAPLMTETYVAFGAAQELMKECSRPGDYSIPQALEKDGEIPVDDKGTHLGTGSGWWHDTLGLTPTFINWTQLTFLHMYMLQVRFRMFPDTHASIWIQHLTNQCFYAAEDRLVIWHKMHSNGLRQRYLKDTFSQWRAVLLSYDEGLIKGDAVLAAAIWRNLLGAKEEVDYEKLAQIVAYMRREIRRLEIAPDDEVAQGGWKFGPSPGQEVSNTASTASEKAIPNKTATGSKTSKIGTTA
;
A
#
# COMPACT_ATOMS: atom_id res chain seq x y z
N MET A 1 30.49 17.58 -6.91
CA MET A 1 30.75 17.67 -5.45
C MET A 1 29.60 17.03 -4.68
N ARG A 2 29.73 15.75 -4.31
CA ARG A 2 28.74 15.00 -3.50
C ARG A 2 29.46 14.34 -2.32
N ALA A 3 30.03 15.16 -1.44
CA ALA A 3 30.88 14.71 -0.32
C ALA A 3 30.51 15.36 1.03
N GLY A 4 29.30 15.93 1.16
CA GLY A 4 28.94 16.72 2.35
C GLY A 4 28.17 15.99 3.44
N ILE A 5 27.44 14.90 3.13
CA ILE A 5 26.40 14.37 4.04
C ILE A 5 26.59 12.88 4.36
N ALA A 6 27.17 12.09 3.43
CA ALA A 6 27.70 10.77 3.79
C ALA A 6 28.73 10.84 4.93
N SER A 7 29.33 12.02 5.16
CA SER A 7 30.21 12.30 6.31
C SER A 7 29.47 12.67 7.60
N ARG A 8 28.24 13.19 7.56
CA ARG A 8 27.46 13.59 8.76
C ARG A 8 26.68 12.44 9.37
N LEU A 9 26.17 11.51 8.56
CA LEU A 9 25.61 10.25 9.08
C LEU A 9 26.72 9.29 9.56
N ARG A 10 27.93 9.37 8.99
CA ARG A 10 29.11 8.64 9.49
C ARG A 10 29.78 9.27 10.71
N ALA A 11 29.63 10.59 10.91
CA ALA A 11 30.23 11.30 12.03
C ALA A 11 29.17 11.63 13.09
N SER A 12 29.19 10.85 14.17
CA SER A 12 28.64 11.22 15.48
C SER A 12 27.13 11.07 15.68
N ALA A 13 26.68 9.81 15.72
CA ALA A 13 25.80 9.34 16.80
C ALA A 13 26.21 7.89 17.12
N PRO A 14 26.54 7.53 18.38
CA PRO A 14 26.68 6.13 18.77
C PRO A 14 25.43 5.35 18.30
N LEU A 15 25.56 4.08 17.90
CA LEU A 15 24.42 3.22 17.52
C LEU A 15 23.25 3.32 18.52
N MET A 16 23.53 3.49 19.81
CA MET A 16 22.52 3.70 20.86
C MET A 16 21.70 4.99 20.70
N THR A 17 22.33 6.08 20.27
CA THR A 17 21.66 7.37 19.98
C THR A 17 20.85 7.28 18.69
N GLU A 18 21.34 6.53 17.70
CA GLU A 18 20.61 6.26 16.48
C GLU A 18 19.33 5.45 16.74
N THR A 19 19.39 4.41 17.56
CA THR A 19 18.21 3.61 17.92
C THR A 19 17.07 4.49 18.48
N TYR A 20 17.40 5.47 19.33
CA TYR A 20 16.39 6.38 19.89
C TYR A 20 15.82 7.34 18.84
N VAL A 21 16.68 7.89 17.98
CA VAL A 21 16.27 8.75 16.86
C VAL A 21 15.38 7.98 15.89
N ALA A 22 15.80 6.78 15.47
CA ALA A 22 15.06 5.91 14.58
C ALA A 22 13.71 5.51 15.18
N PHE A 23 13.66 5.19 16.48
CA PHE A 23 12.42 4.88 17.17
C PHE A 23 11.39 6.04 17.10
N GLY A 24 11.82 7.26 17.45
CA GLY A 24 10.95 8.44 17.44
C GLY A 24 10.51 8.84 16.03
N ALA A 25 11.44 8.88 15.09
CA ALA A 25 11.14 9.18 13.69
C ALA A 25 10.20 8.13 13.08
N ALA A 26 10.44 6.83 13.34
CA ALA A 26 9.57 5.76 12.87
C ALA A 26 8.14 5.86 13.42
N GLN A 27 7.96 6.39 14.63
CA GLN A 27 6.63 6.61 15.20
C GLN A 27 5.83 7.63 14.38
N GLU A 28 6.45 8.76 14.02
CA GLU A 28 5.81 9.80 13.19
C GLU A 28 5.56 9.32 11.77
N LEU A 29 6.53 8.61 11.18
CA LEU A 29 6.38 8.00 9.86
C LEU A 29 5.25 6.97 9.82
N MET A 30 5.09 6.17 10.88
CA MET A 30 4.01 5.21 10.98
C MET A 30 2.63 5.88 11.13
N LYS A 31 2.54 7.00 11.86
CA LYS A 31 1.30 7.81 11.88
C LYS A 31 0.95 8.26 10.46
N GLU A 32 1.92 8.72 9.68
CA GLU A 32 1.68 9.10 8.29
C GLU A 32 1.33 7.92 7.37
N CYS A 33 1.90 6.73 7.60
CA CYS A 33 1.53 5.52 6.85
C CYS A 33 0.10 5.07 7.10
N SER A 34 -0.39 5.23 8.33
CA SER A 34 -1.74 4.78 8.74
C SER A 34 -2.82 5.82 8.52
N ARG A 35 -2.47 7.12 8.49
CA ARG A 35 -3.41 8.24 8.28
C ARG A 35 -4.41 8.02 7.14
N PRO A 36 -4.04 7.50 5.95
CA PRO A 36 -4.98 7.40 4.84
C PRO A 36 -6.08 6.35 5.03
N GLY A 37 -5.90 5.38 5.94
CA GLY A 37 -6.89 4.37 6.27
C GLY A 37 -7.45 4.50 7.69
N ASP A 38 -7.15 5.60 8.37
CA ASP A 38 -7.51 5.76 9.77
C ASP A 38 -9.02 5.74 9.96
N TYR A 39 -9.45 5.06 11.01
CA TYR A 39 -10.86 4.84 11.29
C TYR A 39 -11.09 4.75 12.80
N SER A 40 -12.34 4.93 13.18
CA SER A 40 -12.80 4.75 14.55
C SER A 40 -14.03 3.84 14.61
N ILE A 41 -14.24 3.23 15.78
CA ILE A 41 -15.48 2.51 16.11
C ILE A 41 -16.04 3.18 17.37
N PRO A 42 -16.81 4.28 17.24
CA PRO A 42 -17.30 5.04 18.40
C PRO A 42 -18.05 4.16 19.42
N GLN A 43 -18.83 3.20 18.92
CA GLN A 43 -19.60 2.24 19.72
C GLN A 43 -18.70 1.41 20.65
N ALA A 44 -17.43 1.18 20.29
CA ALA A 44 -16.51 0.47 21.17
C ALA A 44 -16.20 1.29 22.45
N LEU A 45 -16.38 2.60 22.47
CA LEU A 45 -16.11 3.41 23.66
C LEU A 45 -17.35 3.58 24.56
N GLU A 46 -18.50 3.13 24.11
CA GLU A 46 -19.76 3.18 24.85
C GLU A 46 -19.86 1.99 25.82
N LYS A 47 -20.52 2.20 26.97
CA LYS A 47 -20.61 1.18 28.04
C LYS A 47 -21.31 -0.10 27.59
N ASP A 48 -22.34 0.03 26.76
CA ASP A 48 -23.16 -1.05 26.22
C ASP A 48 -23.24 -0.95 24.68
N GLY A 49 -22.20 -0.36 24.05
CA GLY A 49 -22.18 -0.15 22.62
C GLY A 49 -21.93 -1.44 21.85
N GLU A 50 -22.79 -1.73 20.88
CA GLU A 50 -22.62 -2.86 19.97
C GLU A 50 -21.71 -2.45 18.81
N ILE A 51 -20.59 -3.16 18.64
CA ILE A 51 -19.69 -2.94 17.51
C ILE A 51 -20.41 -3.43 16.25
N PRO A 52 -20.61 -2.59 15.23
CA PRO A 52 -21.23 -3.02 13.98
C PRO A 52 -20.38 -4.10 13.31
N VAL A 53 -21.03 -5.11 12.73
CA VAL A 53 -20.36 -6.19 11.99
C VAL A 53 -20.98 -6.42 10.63
N ASP A 54 -20.20 -6.94 9.68
CA ASP A 54 -20.72 -7.48 8.42
C ASP A 54 -21.29 -8.90 8.57
N ASP A 55 -21.81 -9.46 7.48
CA ASP A 55 -22.37 -10.82 7.43
C ASP A 55 -21.38 -11.92 7.84
N LYS A 56 -20.08 -11.62 7.87
CA LYS A 56 -19.00 -12.54 8.26
C LYS A 56 -18.52 -12.30 9.70
N GLY A 57 -19.13 -11.37 10.42
CA GLY A 57 -18.73 -10.98 11.78
C GLY A 57 -17.52 -10.04 11.81
N THR A 58 -17.12 -9.45 10.68
CA THR A 58 -16.01 -8.49 10.64
C THR A 58 -16.48 -7.17 11.21
N HIS A 59 -15.79 -6.66 12.23
CA HIS A 59 -16.09 -5.36 12.82
C HIS A 59 -15.92 -4.22 11.80
N LEU A 60 -16.92 -3.34 11.76
CA LEU A 60 -17.01 -2.20 10.86
C LEU A 60 -16.82 -0.90 11.65
N GLY A 61 -15.93 -0.06 11.14
CA GLY A 61 -15.73 1.30 11.64
C GLY A 61 -16.21 2.37 10.68
N THR A 62 -15.87 3.59 11.04
CA THR A 62 -16.13 4.80 10.27
C THR A 62 -14.80 5.46 9.92
N GLY A 63 -14.60 5.72 8.63
CA GLY A 63 -13.42 6.35 8.07
C GLY A 63 -13.86 7.32 6.97
N SER A 64 -12.97 8.21 6.55
CA SER A 64 -13.27 9.23 5.54
C SER A 64 -12.09 9.49 4.62
N GLY A 65 -12.32 10.19 3.52
CA GLY A 65 -11.32 10.51 2.52
C GLY A 65 -11.31 9.49 1.38
N TRP A 66 -10.47 9.75 0.38
CA TRP A 66 -10.51 9.06 -0.92
C TRP A 66 -10.52 7.52 -0.81
N TRP A 67 -9.73 6.94 0.11
CA TRP A 67 -9.65 5.49 0.27
C TRP A 67 -10.98 4.88 0.73
N HIS A 68 -11.74 5.56 1.58
CA HIS A 68 -13.04 5.11 2.05
C HIS A 68 -14.16 5.56 1.11
N ASP A 69 -14.24 6.86 0.81
CA ASP A 69 -15.38 7.48 0.13
C ASP A 69 -15.39 7.23 -1.39
N THR A 70 -14.21 7.16 -2.01
CA THR A 70 -14.08 7.05 -3.47
C THR A 70 -13.70 5.65 -3.92
N LEU A 71 -12.69 5.05 -3.27
CA LEU A 71 -12.28 3.68 -3.54
C LEU A 71 -13.27 2.65 -2.95
N GLY A 72 -14.05 3.03 -1.92
CA GLY A 72 -15.01 2.13 -1.29
C GLY A 72 -14.37 1.11 -0.35
N LEU A 73 -13.17 1.41 0.16
CA LEU A 73 -12.51 0.52 1.11
C LEU A 73 -13.23 0.58 2.45
N THR A 74 -13.89 -0.51 2.85
CA THR A 74 -14.60 -0.58 4.13
C THR A 74 -13.63 -0.34 5.30
N PRO A 75 -13.95 0.53 6.28
CA PRO A 75 -13.08 0.78 7.43
C PRO A 75 -13.05 -0.43 8.39
N THR A 76 -12.20 -1.40 8.09
CA THR A 76 -11.98 -2.61 8.90
C THR A 76 -10.50 -2.70 9.26
N PHE A 77 -10.18 -3.50 10.29
CA PHE A 77 -8.79 -3.71 10.70
C PHE A 77 -7.91 -4.21 9.55
N ILE A 78 -8.41 -5.18 8.76
CA ILE A 78 -7.64 -5.78 7.68
C ILE A 78 -7.37 -4.77 6.56
N ASN A 79 -8.37 -3.95 6.21
CA ASN A 79 -8.22 -2.92 5.19
C ASN A 79 -7.28 -1.80 5.64
N TRP A 80 -7.40 -1.36 6.90
CA TRP A 80 -6.44 -0.43 7.50
C TRP A 80 -5.01 -0.98 7.48
N THR A 81 -4.85 -2.27 7.81
CA THR A 81 -3.55 -2.93 7.83
C THR A 81 -2.93 -2.99 6.43
N GLN A 82 -3.69 -3.42 5.42
CA GLN A 82 -3.19 -3.52 4.04
C GLN A 82 -2.84 -2.15 3.45
N LEU A 83 -3.65 -1.13 3.75
CA LEU A 83 -3.36 0.24 3.32
C LEU A 83 -2.14 0.83 4.06
N THR A 84 -1.98 0.52 5.34
CA THR A 84 -0.78 0.87 6.10
C THR A 84 0.45 0.19 5.51
N PHE A 85 0.37 -1.11 5.18
CA PHE A 85 1.45 -1.86 4.54
C PHE A 85 1.86 -1.28 3.18
N LEU A 86 0.91 -0.78 2.39
CA LEU A 86 1.22 -0.09 1.13
C LEU A 86 2.14 1.12 1.36
N HIS A 87 1.87 1.94 2.38
CA HIS A 87 2.69 3.11 2.70
C HIS A 87 4.01 2.73 3.38
N MET A 88 3.95 1.77 4.29
CA MET A 88 5.12 1.23 5.00
C MET A 88 6.11 0.60 4.02
N TYR A 89 5.61 -0.08 2.98
CA TYR A 89 6.43 -0.62 1.89
C TYR A 89 7.25 0.46 1.19
N MET A 90 6.63 1.58 0.84
CA MET A 90 7.32 2.68 0.15
C MET A 90 8.44 3.26 1.03
N LEU A 91 8.20 3.44 2.33
CA LEU A 91 9.27 3.85 3.27
C LEU A 91 10.36 2.79 3.43
N GLN A 92 10.00 1.50 3.48
CA GLN A 92 10.99 0.44 3.57
C GLN A 92 11.89 0.39 2.32
N VAL A 93 11.34 0.59 1.13
CA VAL A 93 12.14 0.76 -0.10
C VAL A 93 13.13 1.91 0.08
N ARG A 94 12.70 3.04 0.66
CA ARG A 94 13.58 4.18 0.94
C ARG A 94 14.65 3.89 1.98
N PHE A 95 14.33 3.17 3.06
CA PHE A 95 15.30 2.83 4.09
C PHE A 95 16.38 1.88 3.61
N ARG A 96 16.09 1.02 2.62
CA ARG A 96 17.11 0.19 1.96
C ARG A 96 18.15 1.01 1.18
N MET A 97 17.92 2.32 0.98
CA MET A 97 18.88 3.24 0.39
C MET A 97 19.78 3.93 1.43
N PHE A 98 19.47 3.82 2.73
CA PHE A 98 20.40 4.26 3.78
C PHE A 98 21.66 3.38 3.79
N PRO A 99 22.77 3.82 4.39
CA PRO A 99 23.93 2.96 4.51
C PRO A 99 23.57 1.66 5.25
N ASP A 100 24.18 0.55 4.84
CA ASP A 100 23.82 -0.81 5.29
C ASP A 100 23.81 -0.98 6.82
N THR A 101 24.65 -0.21 7.53
CA THR A 101 24.72 -0.19 8.99
C THR A 101 23.47 0.34 9.69
N HIS A 102 22.65 1.12 8.97
CA HIS A 102 21.50 1.84 9.50
C HIS A 102 20.17 1.23 9.01
N ALA A 103 20.10 0.78 7.75
CA ALA A 103 18.86 0.37 7.09
C ALA A 103 18.01 -0.63 7.91
N SER A 104 18.65 -1.64 8.51
CA SER A 104 17.96 -2.68 9.29
C SER A 104 17.27 -2.14 10.54
N ILE A 105 17.90 -1.20 11.24
CA ILE A 105 17.39 -0.57 12.46
C ILE A 105 16.13 0.25 12.15
N TRP A 106 16.17 1.05 11.08
CA TRP A 106 15.03 1.85 10.63
C TRP A 106 13.82 0.99 10.21
N ILE A 107 14.09 -0.06 9.43
CA ILE A 107 13.07 -1.03 9.01
C ILE A 107 12.43 -1.73 10.22
N GLN A 108 13.25 -2.14 11.18
CA GLN A 108 12.78 -2.80 12.40
C GLN A 108 11.90 -1.86 13.22
N HIS A 109 12.31 -0.61 13.45
CA HIS A 109 11.52 0.34 14.22
C HIS A 109 10.20 0.70 13.54
N LEU A 110 10.19 0.94 12.21
CA LEU A 110 8.93 1.20 11.49
C LEU A 110 7.97 0.01 11.60
N THR A 111 8.49 -1.21 11.45
CA THR A 111 7.69 -2.42 11.62
C THR A 111 7.15 -2.51 13.06
N ASN A 112 7.99 -2.34 14.07
CA ASN A 112 7.55 -2.38 15.47
C ASN A 112 6.44 -1.36 15.77
N GLN A 113 6.60 -0.12 15.31
CA GLN A 113 5.58 0.93 15.49
C GLN A 113 4.25 0.56 14.81
N CYS A 114 4.30 -0.07 13.63
CA CYS A 114 3.09 -0.57 12.97
C CYS A 114 2.38 -1.63 13.80
N PHE A 115 3.12 -2.56 14.41
CA PHE A 115 2.53 -3.64 15.22
C PHE A 115 2.05 -3.17 16.59
N TYR A 116 2.66 -2.15 17.19
CA TYR A 116 2.09 -1.45 18.35
C TYR A 116 0.76 -0.78 17.99
N ALA A 117 0.72 -0.04 16.89
CA ALA A 117 -0.49 0.63 16.41
C ALA A 117 -1.61 -0.37 16.01
N ALA A 118 -1.23 -1.57 15.55
CA ALA A 118 -2.16 -2.65 15.27
C ALA A 118 -2.71 -3.27 16.56
N GLU A 119 -1.85 -3.54 17.55
CA GLU A 119 -2.28 -4.05 18.85
C GLU A 119 -3.24 -3.08 19.54
N ASP A 120 -2.93 -1.79 19.55
CA ASP A 120 -3.77 -0.75 20.12
C ASP A 120 -5.17 -0.72 19.49
N ARG A 121 -5.25 -0.83 18.15
CA ARG A 121 -6.55 -0.90 17.46
C ARG A 121 -7.35 -2.16 17.84
N LEU A 122 -6.69 -3.32 17.93
CA LEU A 122 -7.35 -4.57 18.35
C LEU A 122 -7.90 -4.47 19.78
N VAL A 123 -7.19 -3.78 20.68
CA VAL A 123 -7.64 -3.55 22.05
C VAL A 123 -8.76 -2.52 22.12
N ILE A 124 -8.57 -1.34 21.52
CA ILE A 124 -9.45 -0.18 21.68
C ILE A 124 -10.74 -0.37 20.88
N TRP A 125 -10.62 -0.57 19.58
CA TRP A 125 -11.74 -0.59 18.64
C TRP A 125 -12.39 -1.96 18.51
N HIS A 126 -11.61 -3.04 18.62
CA HIS A 126 -12.13 -4.39 18.44
C HIS A 126 -12.39 -5.14 19.75
N LYS A 127 -12.14 -4.51 20.91
CA LYS A 127 -12.35 -5.11 22.24
C LYS A 127 -11.78 -6.50 22.39
N MET A 128 -10.63 -6.74 21.74
CA MET A 128 -9.97 -8.04 21.79
C MET A 128 -9.19 -8.19 23.11
N HIS A 129 -9.92 -8.50 24.18
CA HIS A 129 -9.36 -8.64 25.53
C HIS A 129 -8.45 -9.86 25.68
N SER A 130 -8.71 -10.93 24.93
CA SER A 130 -7.88 -12.14 24.96
C SER A 130 -6.50 -11.87 24.37
N ASN A 131 -5.48 -11.84 25.23
CA ASN A 131 -4.09 -11.67 24.82
C ASN A 131 -3.66 -12.78 23.84
N GLY A 132 -3.95 -14.05 24.15
CA GLY A 132 -3.60 -15.17 23.27
C GLY A 132 -4.26 -15.11 21.89
N LEU A 133 -5.51 -14.63 21.79
CA LEU A 133 -6.16 -14.42 20.49
C LEU A 133 -5.49 -13.27 19.73
N ARG A 134 -5.23 -12.15 20.42
CA ARG A 134 -4.60 -10.97 19.84
C ARG A 134 -3.20 -11.25 19.29
N GLN A 135 -2.37 -11.98 20.03
CA GLN A 135 -1.03 -12.33 19.58
C GLN A 135 -1.04 -13.30 18.39
N ARG A 136 -2.00 -14.22 18.32
CA ARG A 136 -2.19 -15.04 17.12
C ARG A 136 -2.54 -14.18 15.91
N TYR A 137 -3.48 -13.25 16.08
CA TYR A 137 -3.91 -12.35 15.03
C TYR A 137 -2.79 -11.43 14.52
N LEU A 138 -1.95 -10.90 15.42
CA LEU A 138 -0.77 -10.11 15.08
C LEU A 138 0.29 -10.95 14.35
N LYS A 139 0.50 -12.21 14.75
CA LYS A 139 1.41 -13.13 14.06
C LYS A 139 0.95 -13.44 12.63
N ASP A 140 -0.35 -13.64 12.43
CA ASP A 140 -0.92 -13.86 11.11
C ASP A 140 -0.77 -12.59 10.25
N THR A 141 -1.04 -11.42 10.83
CA THR A 141 -0.83 -10.11 10.22
C THR A 141 0.64 -9.88 9.82
N PHE A 142 1.60 -10.29 10.66
CA PHE A 142 3.02 -10.23 10.33
C PHE A 142 3.41 -11.15 9.17
N SER A 143 2.78 -12.32 9.06
CA SER A 143 2.97 -13.21 7.91
C SER A 143 2.44 -12.57 6.63
N GLN A 144 1.28 -11.90 6.69
CA GLN A 144 0.75 -11.11 5.57
C GLN A 144 1.68 -9.97 5.17
N TRP A 145 2.25 -9.24 6.13
CA TRP A 145 3.23 -8.18 5.84
C TRP A 145 4.39 -8.68 4.98
N ARG A 146 4.95 -9.84 5.31
CA ARG A 146 6.05 -10.44 4.54
C ARG A 146 5.63 -10.85 3.13
N ALA A 147 4.39 -11.31 2.95
CA ALA A 147 3.85 -11.64 1.65
C ALA A 147 3.65 -10.37 0.80
N VAL A 148 3.12 -9.31 1.41
CA VAL A 148 2.96 -8.00 0.77
C VAL A 148 4.32 -7.48 0.28
N LEU A 149 5.33 -7.50 1.14
CA LEU A 149 6.70 -7.10 0.79
C LEU A 149 7.20 -7.79 -0.49
N LEU A 150 7.12 -9.12 -0.53
CA LEU A 150 7.58 -9.91 -1.67
C LEU A 150 6.82 -9.53 -2.95
N SER A 151 5.49 -9.44 -2.87
CA SER A 151 4.65 -9.15 -4.03
C SER A 151 4.82 -7.73 -4.58
N TYR A 152 5.05 -6.74 -3.70
CA TYR A 152 5.30 -5.37 -4.13
C TYR A 152 6.72 -5.19 -4.66
N ASP A 153 7.73 -5.86 -4.08
CA ASP A 153 9.08 -5.90 -4.64
C ASP A 153 9.06 -6.52 -6.06
N GLU A 154 8.32 -7.60 -6.27
CA GLU A 154 8.12 -8.18 -7.59
C GLU A 154 7.42 -7.19 -8.56
N GLY A 155 6.33 -6.56 -8.12
CA GLY A 155 5.58 -5.59 -8.93
C GLY A 155 6.41 -4.37 -9.32
N LEU A 156 7.23 -3.86 -8.40
CA LEU A 156 8.08 -2.71 -8.63
C LEU A 156 9.08 -2.98 -9.77
N ILE A 157 9.66 -4.19 -9.80
CA ILE A 157 10.67 -4.61 -10.78
C ILE A 157 10.04 -5.02 -12.12
N LYS A 158 8.96 -5.80 -12.09
CA LYS A 158 8.37 -6.40 -13.31
C LYS A 158 7.42 -5.48 -14.06
N GLY A 159 6.99 -4.38 -13.46
CA GLY A 159 6.20 -3.35 -14.12
C GLY A 159 4.76 -3.23 -13.60
N ASP A 160 4.06 -2.23 -14.13
CA ASP A 160 2.80 -1.74 -13.55
C ASP A 160 1.66 -2.76 -13.56
N ALA A 161 1.60 -3.65 -14.55
CA ALA A 161 0.60 -4.73 -14.56
C ALA A 161 0.80 -5.71 -13.39
N VAL A 162 2.05 -6.04 -13.05
CA VAL A 162 2.37 -6.94 -11.93
C VAL A 162 2.13 -6.23 -10.60
N LEU A 163 2.48 -4.94 -10.51
CA LEU A 163 2.19 -4.11 -9.35
C LEU A 163 0.68 -3.95 -9.12
N ALA A 164 -0.09 -3.69 -10.17
CA ALA A 164 -1.55 -3.65 -10.13
C ALA A 164 -2.15 -4.96 -9.61
N ALA A 165 -1.65 -6.10 -10.12
CA ALA A 165 -2.09 -7.41 -9.65
C ALA A 165 -1.75 -7.65 -8.16
N ALA A 166 -0.60 -7.17 -7.68
CA ALA A 166 -0.24 -7.25 -6.27
C ALA A 166 -1.16 -6.38 -5.39
N ILE A 167 -1.43 -5.13 -5.80
CA ILE A 167 -2.36 -4.22 -5.09
C ILE A 167 -3.76 -4.83 -5.05
N TRP A 168 -4.24 -5.37 -6.17
CA TRP A 168 -5.54 -6.02 -6.25
C TRP A 168 -5.69 -7.19 -5.27
N ARG A 169 -4.69 -8.09 -5.21
CA ARG A 169 -4.71 -9.23 -4.30
C ARG A 169 -4.63 -8.80 -2.84
N ASN A 170 -3.75 -7.86 -2.52
CA ASN A 170 -3.44 -7.51 -1.14
C ASN A 170 -4.43 -6.49 -0.56
N LEU A 171 -4.61 -5.34 -1.22
CA LEU A 171 -5.43 -4.23 -0.72
C LEU A 171 -6.91 -4.39 -1.07
N LEU A 172 -7.22 -4.87 -2.28
CA LEU A 172 -8.61 -5.02 -2.74
C LEU A 172 -9.18 -6.42 -2.47
N GLY A 173 -8.41 -7.29 -1.81
CA GLY A 173 -8.85 -8.61 -1.37
C GLY A 173 -9.23 -9.56 -2.52
N ALA A 174 -8.62 -9.39 -3.70
CA ALA A 174 -8.90 -10.17 -4.90
C ALA A 174 -10.38 -10.20 -5.31
N LYS A 175 -11.14 -9.13 -5.00
CA LYS A 175 -12.54 -9.00 -5.42
C LYS A 175 -12.67 -9.07 -6.95
N GLU A 176 -13.74 -9.70 -7.44
CA GLU A 176 -14.01 -9.79 -8.87
C GLU A 176 -14.35 -8.42 -9.47
N GLU A 177 -15.19 -7.67 -8.77
CA GLU A 177 -15.57 -6.31 -9.17
C GLU A 177 -14.54 -5.30 -8.68
N VAL A 178 -13.72 -4.81 -9.62
CA VAL A 178 -12.69 -3.81 -9.35
C VAL A 178 -12.79 -2.71 -10.38
N ASP A 179 -12.79 -1.48 -9.88
CA ASP A 179 -12.60 -0.30 -10.70
C ASP A 179 -11.14 -0.20 -11.15
N TYR A 180 -10.88 -0.59 -12.40
CA TYR A 180 -9.54 -0.60 -12.98
C TYR A 180 -8.92 0.80 -13.09
N GLU A 181 -9.74 1.86 -13.19
CA GLU A 181 -9.23 3.23 -13.19
C GLU A 181 -8.66 3.58 -11.82
N LYS A 182 -9.39 3.28 -10.75
CA LYS A 182 -8.90 3.49 -9.38
C LYS A 182 -7.70 2.61 -9.05
N LEU A 183 -7.65 1.38 -9.56
CA LEU A 183 -6.47 0.53 -9.43
C LEU A 183 -5.26 1.14 -10.13
N ALA A 184 -5.42 1.67 -11.34
CA ALA A 184 -4.36 2.36 -12.07
C ALA A 184 -3.91 3.65 -11.35
N GLN A 185 -4.84 4.39 -10.75
CA GLN A 185 -4.52 5.54 -9.90
C GLN A 185 -3.65 5.14 -8.69
N ILE A 186 -3.93 4.03 -8.02
CA ILE A 186 -3.10 3.55 -6.89
C ILE A 186 -1.71 3.16 -7.37
N VAL A 187 -1.59 2.53 -8.55
CA VAL A 187 -0.28 2.20 -9.15
C VAL A 187 0.51 3.47 -9.45
N ALA A 188 -0.11 4.46 -10.11
CA ALA A 188 0.50 5.74 -10.41
C ALA A 188 0.95 6.46 -9.13
N TYR A 189 0.09 6.47 -8.10
CA TYR A 189 0.40 7.00 -6.77
C TYR A 189 1.63 6.33 -6.16
N MET A 190 1.70 4.99 -6.13
CA MET A 190 2.86 4.28 -5.59
C MET A 190 4.14 4.62 -6.37
N ARG A 191 4.07 4.71 -7.70
CA ARG A 191 5.23 5.10 -8.54
C ARG A 191 5.68 6.53 -8.25
N ARG A 192 4.74 7.47 -8.12
CA ARG A 192 5.01 8.87 -7.79
C ARG A 192 5.67 9.00 -6.42
N GLU A 193 5.10 8.36 -5.39
CA GLU A 193 5.61 8.46 -4.02
C GLU A 193 6.96 7.76 -3.85
N ILE A 194 7.20 6.61 -4.49
CA ILE A 194 8.52 5.97 -4.51
C ILE A 194 9.55 6.87 -5.20
N ARG A 195 9.21 7.49 -6.33
CA ARG A 195 10.10 8.44 -7.00
C ARG A 195 10.41 9.65 -6.13
N ARG A 196 9.40 10.17 -5.41
CA ARG A 196 9.61 11.27 -4.45
C ARG A 196 10.55 10.87 -3.32
N LEU A 197 10.38 9.67 -2.76
CA LEU A 197 11.26 9.13 -1.73
C LEU A 197 12.68 8.90 -2.24
N GLU A 198 12.84 8.39 -3.46
CA GLU A 198 14.15 8.14 -4.10
C GLU A 198 15.02 9.40 -4.17
N ILE A 199 14.41 10.55 -4.50
CA ILE A 199 15.13 11.83 -4.62
C ILE A 199 15.19 12.62 -3.30
N ALA A 200 14.49 12.16 -2.25
CA ALA A 200 14.47 12.81 -0.96
C ALA A 200 15.85 12.69 -0.27
N PRO A 201 16.39 13.78 0.29
CA PRO A 201 17.57 13.72 1.15
C PRO A 201 17.39 12.75 2.33
N ASP A 202 18.47 12.08 2.74
CA ASP A 202 18.41 11.12 3.86
C ASP A 202 17.93 11.78 5.16
N ASP A 203 18.37 13.02 5.41
CA ASP A 203 18.01 13.79 6.59
C ASP A 203 16.53 14.18 6.65
N GLU A 204 15.91 14.46 5.50
CA GLU A 204 14.47 14.74 5.43
C GLU A 204 13.65 13.53 5.90
N VAL A 205 14.02 12.33 5.45
CA VAL A 205 13.32 11.09 5.81
C VAL A 205 13.66 10.68 7.24
N ALA A 206 14.93 10.78 7.64
CA ALA A 206 15.41 10.39 8.97
C ALA A 206 14.92 11.32 10.10
N GLN A 207 14.46 12.54 9.79
CA GLN A 207 13.78 13.39 10.78
C GLN A 207 12.35 12.94 11.08
N GLY A 208 11.81 11.97 10.34
CA GLY A 208 10.45 11.47 10.51
C GLY A 208 9.35 12.41 9.99
N GLY A 209 9.74 13.48 9.30
CA GLY A 209 8.84 14.51 8.79
C GLY A 209 8.17 14.21 7.45
N TRP A 210 8.44 13.04 6.86
CA TRP A 210 7.94 12.69 5.52
C TRP A 210 6.41 12.70 5.45
N LYS A 211 5.86 13.39 4.44
CA LYS A 211 4.42 13.42 4.15
C LYS A 211 4.15 12.88 2.75
N PHE A 212 3.30 11.86 2.68
CA PHE A 212 2.76 11.38 1.42
C PHE A 212 1.92 12.46 0.74
N GLY A 213 1.96 12.45 -0.60
CA GLY A 213 1.30 13.45 -1.42
C GLY A 213 -0.23 13.35 -1.41
N PRO A 214 -0.90 14.06 -2.31
CA PRO A 214 -2.35 13.95 -2.50
C PRO A 214 -2.79 12.51 -2.78
N SER A 215 -4.07 12.22 -2.53
CA SER A 215 -4.64 10.89 -2.74
C SER A 215 -4.49 10.40 -4.20
N PRO A 216 -4.59 9.09 -4.45
CA PRO A 216 -4.49 8.53 -5.80
C PRO A 216 -5.46 9.13 -6.82
N GLY A 217 -6.64 9.61 -6.39
CA GLY A 217 -7.62 10.25 -7.29
C GLY A 217 -7.15 11.53 -7.98
N GLN A 218 -6.01 12.09 -7.59
CA GLN A 218 -5.36 13.22 -8.26
C GLN A 218 -4.39 12.79 -9.37
N GLU A 219 -4.14 11.49 -9.52
CA GLU A 219 -3.36 10.98 -10.64
C GLU A 219 -4.18 11.09 -11.92
N VAL A 220 -3.60 11.76 -12.93
CA VAL A 220 -4.22 11.85 -14.25
C VAL A 220 -4.28 10.45 -14.84
N SER A 221 -5.47 9.98 -15.20
CA SER A 221 -5.64 8.70 -15.89
C SER A 221 -5.07 8.80 -17.31
N ASN A 222 -3.74 8.62 -17.44
CA ASN A 222 -3.07 8.51 -18.75
C ASN A 222 -3.36 7.18 -19.46
N THR A 223 -4.33 6.39 -19.01
CA THR A 223 -4.67 5.06 -19.55
C THR A 223 -5.34 5.10 -20.92
N ALA A 224 -5.58 6.28 -21.51
CA ALA A 224 -6.16 6.37 -22.85
C ALA A 224 -5.14 6.28 -24.00
N SER A 225 -3.83 6.42 -23.77
CA SER A 225 -2.87 6.61 -24.89
C SER A 225 -2.14 5.36 -25.39
N THR A 226 -2.30 4.18 -24.77
CA THR A 226 -1.52 2.98 -25.17
C THR A 226 -2.36 1.73 -25.48
N ALA A 227 -3.69 1.78 -25.30
CA ALA A 227 -4.56 0.63 -25.57
C ALA A 227 -5.23 0.64 -26.97
N SER A 228 -5.09 1.71 -27.76
CA SER A 228 -5.74 1.85 -29.07
C SER A 228 -4.90 1.43 -30.28
N GLU A 229 -3.73 0.81 -30.09
CA GLU A 229 -2.88 0.39 -31.21
C GLU A 229 -2.50 -1.09 -31.10
N LYS A 230 -3.52 -1.95 -31.22
CA LYS A 230 -3.45 -3.32 -31.79
C LYS A 230 -4.85 -3.92 -31.89
N ALA A 231 -5.73 -3.23 -32.62
CA ALA A 231 -6.89 -3.91 -33.18
C ALA A 231 -6.38 -4.86 -34.26
N ILE A 232 -6.43 -6.16 -33.98
CA ILE A 232 -6.19 -7.22 -34.96
C ILE A 232 -7.25 -7.04 -36.06
N PRO A 233 -6.86 -6.82 -37.34
CA PRO A 233 -7.85 -6.57 -38.39
C PRO A 233 -8.66 -7.84 -38.63
N ASN A 234 -9.96 -7.74 -38.31
CA ASN A 234 -10.96 -8.74 -38.61
C ASN A 234 -11.10 -8.84 -40.14
N LYS A 235 -10.52 -9.88 -40.75
CA LYS A 235 -10.79 -10.19 -42.16
C LYS A 235 -12.14 -10.88 -42.23
N THR A 236 -13.18 -10.12 -42.55
CA THR A 236 -14.36 -10.69 -43.21
C THR A 236 -14.93 -9.74 -44.24
N ALA A 237 -15.32 -10.37 -45.36
CA ALA A 237 -16.14 -9.90 -46.48
C ALA A 237 -15.40 -9.23 -47.65
N THR A 238 -15.44 -9.88 -48.81
CA THR A 238 -16.43 -9.56 -49.86
C THR A 238 -16.41 -10.62 -50.95
N GLY A 239 -17.57 -11.19 -51.26
CA GLY A 239 -17.78 -11.98 -52.47
C GLY A 239 -17.85 -11.09 -53.70
N SER A 240 -17.46 -11.64 -54.84
CA SER A 240 -17.85 -11.15 -56.17
C SER A 240 -18.26 -12.35 -57.03
N LYS A 241 -19.45 -12.27 -57.61
CA LYS A 241 -20.08 -13.26 -58.49
C LYS A 241 -19.52 -13.15 -59.91
N THR A 242 -19.34 -14.28 -60.59
CA THR A 242 -19.61 -14.48 -62.05
C THR A 242 -19.59 -16.00 -62.31
N SER A 243 -20.72 -16.68 -62.48
CA SER A 243 -21.46 -16.94 -63.73
C SER A 243 -20.83 -17.97 -64.70
N LYS A 244 -21.45 -19.16 -64.69
CA LYS A 244 -21.81 -20.07 -65.80
C LYS A 244 -20.75 -20.90 -66.55
N ILE A 245 -21.31 -22.02 -67.07
CA ILE A 245 -20.87 -22.97 -68.11
C ILE A 245 -19.92 -24.04 -67.54
N GLY A 246 -20.15 -25.35 -67.61
CA GLY A 246 -21.09 -26.20 -68.34
C GLY A 246 -20.38 -27.54 -68.65
N THR A 247 -21.10 -28.66 -68.46
CA THR A 247 -20.99 -29.89 -69.28
C THR A 247 -19.85 -30.90 -68.99
N THR A 248 -20.30 -32.15 -68.75
CA THR A 248 -19.66 -33.48 -69.00
C THR A 248 -18.37 -33.85 -68.26
N ALA A 249 -18.15 -35.08 -67.80
CA ALA A 249 -18.82 -36.38 -67.90
C ALA A 249 -18.52 -37.20 -66.63
#